data_AF-A0A357I261-F1
#
_entry.id   AF-A0A357I261-F1
#
_cell.length_a   1.000
_cell.length_b   1.000
_cell.length_c   1.000
_cell.angle_alpha   90.00
_cell.angle_beta   90.00
_cell.angle_gamma   90.00
#
_symmetry.space_group_name_H-M   'P 1'
#
loop_
_entity.id
_entity.type
_entity.pdbx_description
1 polymer ?
#
loop_
_entity_poly.entity_id
_entity_poly.type
_entity_poly.pdbx_seq_one_letter_code
_entity_poly.pdbx_strand_id
1 'polypeptide(L)'
;MTGRSYITVLVALGVVGFGVALIFAYYGAPDLAITQLLVETLTVVLFMFVVLRLPPLKTISSRYTRLRDGLMATAFGGLITILLLKAVNIQFDHAISGQLAEMSYPEAKGKNVVNVILVDFRALDTMGEIVVVTVAALGIAALVKTGIKGKGKRS
;
A
#
# COMPACT_ATOMS: atom_id res chain seq x y z
N MET A 1 15.43 22.40 16.48
CA MET A 1 15.08 22.32 15.05
C MET A 1 14.44 20.95 14.69
N THR A 2 13.45 20.49 15.45
CA THR A 2 13.04 19.07 15.50
C THR A 2 11.79 18.71 14.69
N GLY A 3 10.98 19.69 14.26
CA GLY A 3 9.82 19.44 13.38
C GLY A 3 10.17 19.19 11.91
N ARG A 4 11.34 19.67 11.46
CA ARG A 4 11.74 19.62 10.04
C ARG A 4 11.85 18.19 9.52
N SER A 5 12.38 17.26 10.31
CA SER A 5 12.69 15.91 9.82
C SER A 5 11.46 15.01 9.66
N TYR A 6 10.48 15.04 10.57
CA TYR A 6 9.26 14.24 10.42
C TYR A 6 8.31 14.79 9.36
N ILE A 7 8.17 16.11 9.28
CA ILE A 7 7.36 16.76 8.24
C ILE A 7 7.96 16.46 6.87
N THR A 8 9.29 16.50 6.71
CA THR A 8 9.93 16.10 5.45
C THR A 8 9.64 14.65 5.08
N VAL A 9 9.65 13.71 6.04
CA VAL A 9 9.30 12.30 5.77
C VAL A 9 7.84 12.16 5.36
N LEU A 10 6.91 12.85 6.06
CA LEU A 10 5.48 12.84 5.73
C LEU A 10 5.19 13.43 4.34
N VAL A 11 5.85 14.54 4.01
CA VAL A 11 5.73 15.18 2.68
C VAL A 11 6.31 14.26 1.60
N ALA A 12 7.47 13.64 1.85
CA ALA A 12 8.06 12.70 0.92
C ALA A 12 7.16 11.47 0.69
N LEU A 13 6.54 10.95 1.75
CA LEU A 13 5.57 9.85 1.67
C LEU A 13 4.38 10.25 0.79
N GLY A 14 3.76 11.39 1.09
CA GLY A 14 2.64 11.92 0.32
C GLY A 14 2.98 12.10 -1.16
N VAL A 15 4.11 12.74 -1.48
CA VAL A 15 4.54 12.96 -2.87
C VAL A 15 4.66 11.64 -3.63
N VAL A 16 5.19 10.59 -3.00
CA VAL A 16 5.27 9.26 -3.61
C VAL A 16 3.87 8.68 -3.84
N GLY A 17 3.00 8.71 -2.84
CA GLY A 17 1.64 8.17 -2.96
C GLY A 17 0.77 8.88 -3.98
N PHE A 18 0.80 10.21 -4.01
CA PHE A 18 0.15 11.01 -5.06
C PHE A 18 0.75 10.73 -6.44
N GLY A 19 2.08 10.56 -6.52
CA GLY A 19 2.75 10.15 -7.76
C GLY A 19 2.25 8.81 -8.29
N VAL A 20 2.07 7.81 -7.41
CA VAL A 20 1.49 6.51 -7.77
C VAL A 20 0.03 6.66 -8.22
N ALA A 21 -0.78 7.46 -7.54
CA ALA A 21 -2.17 7.72 -7.94
C ALA A 21 -2.25 8.36 -9.34
N LEU A 22 -1.35 9.29 -9.66
CA LEU A 22 -1.26 9.89 -11.00
C LEU A 22 -0.83 8.86 -12.06
N ILE A 23 0.07 7.94 -11.73
CA ILE A 23 0.43 6.83 -12.63
C ILE A 23 -0.81 5.97 -12.93
N PHE A 24 -1.60 5.59 -11.92
CA PHE A 24 -2.84 4.83 -12.15
C PHE A 24 -3.86 5.58 -13.01
N ALA A 25 -4.03 6.88 -12.76
CA ALA A 25 -4.91 7.72 -13.59
C ALA A 25 -4.41 7.79 -15.05
N TYR A 26 -3.09 7.91 -15.24
CA TYR A 26 -2.48 7.95 -16.57
C TYR A 26 -2.66 6.64 -17.35
N TYR A 27 -2.58 5.49 -16.68
CA TYR A 27 -2.80 4.17 -17.29
C TYR A 27 -4.29 3.77 -17.39
N GLY A 28 -5.22 4.69 -17.14
CA GLY A 28 -6.64 4.43 -17.32
C GLY A 28 -7.28 3.56 -16.23
N ALA A 29 -6.67 3.50 -15.04
CA ALA A 29 -7.22 2.82 -13.86
C ALA A 29 -7.77 3.84 -12.84
N PRO A 30 -8.92 4.50 -13.12
CA PRO A 30 -9.44 5.58 -12.28
C PRO A 30 -9.87 5.11 -10.89
N ASP A 31 -10.42 3.90 -10.78
CA ASP A 31 -10.86 3.35 -9.49
C ASP A 31 -9.68 3.13 -8.54
N LEU A 32 -8.56 2.59 -9.06
CA LEU A 32 -7.33 2.40 -8.30
C LEU A 32 -6.68 3.75 -7.93
N ALA A 33 -6.79 4.75 -8.80
CA ALA A 33 -6.28 6.10 -8.50
C ALA A 33 -7.03 6.75 -7.33
N ILE A 34 -8.37 6.65 -7.31
CA ILE A 34 -9.20 7.20 -6.24
C ILE A 34 -8.95 6.48 -4.92
N THR A 35 -8.91 5.14 -4.92
CA THR A 35 -8.63 4.37 -3.71
C THR A 35 -7.21 4.64 -3.19
N GLN A 36 -6.22 4.74 -4.07
CA GLN A 36 -4.85 5.11 -3.70
C GLN A 36 -4.80 6.48 -3.02
N LEU A 37 -5.49 7.48 -3.57
CA LEU A 37 -5.52 8.83 -3.00
C LEU A 37 -6.21 8.86 -1.62
N LEU A 38 -7.31 8.09 -1.47
CA LEU A 38 -8.02 7.97 -0.19
C LEU A 38 -7.12 7.31 0.87
N VAL A 39 -6.51 6.18 0.54
CA VAL A 39 -5.62 5.44 1.44
C VAL A 39 -4.38 6.26 1.79
N GLU A 40 -3.79 6.95 0.83
CA GLU A 40 -2.63 7.82 1.05
C GLU A 40 -2.98 8.95 2.03
N THR A 41 -4.14 9.60 1.83
CA THR A 41 -4.61 10.67 2.71
C THR A 41 -4.84 10.15 4.14
N LEU A 42 -5.50 9.00 4.30
CA LEU A 42 -5.69 8.37 5.62
C LEU A 42 -4.35 8.03 6.26
N THR A 43 -3.41 7.47 5.51
CA THR A 43 -2.09 7.07 6.00
C THR A 43 -1.31 8.28 6.48
N VAL A 44 -1.24 9.36 5.70
CA VAL A 44 -0.56 10.61 6.10
C VAL A 44 -1.18 11.19 7.36
N VAL A 45 -2.52 11.21 7.48
CA VAL A 45 -3.21 11.71 8.67
C VAL A 45 -2.90 10.83 9.91
N LEU A 46 -2.95 9.51 9.76
CA LEU A 46 -2.61 8.58 10.85
C LEU A 46 -1.16 8.74 11.30
N PHE A 47 -0.21 8.82 10.36
CA PHE A 47 1.20 9.05 10.67
C PHE A 47 1.42 10.42 11.31
N MET A 48 0.68 11.45 10.90
CA MET A 48 0.73 12.77 11.54
C MET A 48 0.36 12.65 13.03
N PHE A 49 -0.73 11.95 13.37
CA PHE A 49 -1.10 11.72 14.78
C PHE A 49 -0.03 10.96 15.57
N VAL A 50 0.66 10.01 14.94
CA VAL A 50 1.75 9.24 15.56
C VAL A 50 2.99 10.11 15.78
N VAL A 51 3.38 10.91 14.79
CA VAL A 51 4.54 11.83 14.85
C VAL A 51 4.38 12.86 15.96
N LEU A 52 3.16 13.34 16.22
CA LEU A 52 2.87 14.27 17.32
C LEU A 52 3.24 13.70 18.71
N ARG A 53 3.38 12.37 18.84
CA ARG A 53 3.71 11.68 20.09
C ARG A 53 5.11 11.08 20.13
N LEU A 54 5.88 11.19 19.04
CA LEU A 54 7.23 10.62 18.94
C LEU A 54 8.30 11.61 19.45
N PRO A 55 9.34 11.12 20.15
CA PRO A 55 10.50 11.95 20.49
C PRO A 55 11.22 12.38 19.20
N PRO A 56 11.98 13.49 19.21
CA PRO A 56 12.66 13.98 18.01
C PRO A 56 13.62 12.94 17.40
N LEU A 57 13.63 12.85 16.07
CA LEU A 57 14.56 11.97 15.33
C LEU A 57 16.00 12.28 15.73
N LYS A 58 16.67 11.31 16.35
CA LYS A 58 18.10 11.38 16.59
C LYS A 58 18.83 10.80 15.38
N THR A 59 19.65 11.59 14.72
CA THR A 59 20.53 11.12 13.64
C THR A 59 21.76 10.45 14.24
N ILE A 60 21.63 9.18 14.64
CA ILE A 60 22.74 8.36 15.17
C ILE A 60 23.15 7.33 14.10
N SER A 61 23.50 7.80 12.90
CA SER A 61 23.99 6.90 11.84
C SER A 61 25.38 7.34 11.40
N SER A 62 26.33 6.40 11.46
CA SER A 62 27.68 6.61 10.94
C SER A 62 27.65 6.73 9.42
N ARG A 63 28.58 7.52 8.86
CA ARG A 63 28.71 7.71 7.40
C ARG A 63 28.88 6.37 6.66
N TYR A 64 29.55 5.40 7.29
CA TYR A 64 29.71 4.05 6.77
C TYR A 64 28.38 3.28 6.71
N THR A 65 27.58 3.33 7.78
CA THR A 65 26.26 2.68 7.83
C THR A 65 25.34 3.23 6.74
N ARG A 66 25.29 4.56 6.58
CA ARG A 66 24.47 5.21 5.55
C ARG A 66 24.88 4.83 4.12
N LEU A 67 26.19 4.69 3.87
CA LEU A 67 26.69 4.25 2.56
C LEU A 67 26.33 2.79 2.28
N ARG A 68 26.53 1.90 3.27
CA ARG A 68 26.18 0.48 3.15
C ARG A 68 24.68 0.30 2.89
N ASP A 69 23.84 0.98 3.67
CA ASP A 69 22.39 0.87 3.55
C ASP A 69 21.91 1.48 2.22
N GLY A 70 22.55 2.56 1.74
CA GLY A 70 22.29 3.12 0.41
C GLY A 70 22.68 2.18 -0.74
N LEU A 71 23.82 1.50 -0.62
CA LEU A 71 24.24 0.46 -1.58
C LEU A 71 23.26 -0.72 -1.59
N MET A 72 22.85 -1.21 -0.43
CA MET A 72 21.86 -2.29 -0.32
C MET A 72 20.50 -1.90 -0.91
N ALA A 73 20.01 -0.70 -0.59
CA ALA A 73 18.74 -0.19 -1.13
C ALA A 73 18.78 -0.08 -2.66
N THR A 74 19.89 0.44 -3.22
CA THR A 74 20.06 0.60 -4.67
C THR A 74 20.20 -0.76 -5.36
N ALA A 75 20.97 -1.68 -4.79
CA ALA A 75 21.13 -3.03 -5.33
C ALA A 75 19.80 -3.78 -5.37
N PHE A 76 19.01 -3.71 -4.29
CA PHE A 76 17.71 -4.36 -4.22
C PHE A 76 16.70 -3.71 -5.18
N GLY A 77 16.63 -2.38 -5.23
CA GLY A 77 15.76 -1.67 -6.17
C GLY A 77 16.12 -1.96 -7.64
N GLY A 78 17.40 -2.01 -7.95
CA GLY A 78 17.91 -2.40 -9.26
C GLY A 78 17.57 -3.85 -9.61
N LEU A 79 17.72 -4.78 -8.67
CA LEU A 79 17.33 -6.17 -8.85
C LEU A 79 15.83 -6.31 -9.20
N ILE A 80 14.96 -5.67 -8.42
CA ILE A 80 13.51 -5.69 -8.68
C ILE A 80 13.18 -5.08 -10.04
N THR A 81 13.85 -3.98 -10.41
CA THR A 81 13.66 -3.33 -11.71
C THR A 81 14.06 -4.25 -12.86
N ILE A 82 15.21 -4.92 -12.77
CA ILE A 82 15.66 -5.90 -13.79
C ILE A 82 14.68 -7.07 -13.88
N LEU A 83 14.22 -7.59 -12.74
CA LEU A 83 13.23 -8.67 -12.71
C LEU A 83 11.91 -8.25 -13.36
N LEU A 84 11.42 -7.05 -13.06
CA LEU A 84 10.20 -6.50 -13.67
C LEU A 84 10.36 -6.32 -15.18
N LEU A 85 11.48 -5.73 -15.64
CA LEU A 85 11.77 -5.57 -17.07
C LEU A 85 11.86 -6.91 -17.79
N LYS A 86 12.44 -7.94 -17.15
CA LYS A 86 12.43 -9.30 -17.71
C LYS A 86 11.02 -9.87 -17.74
N ALA A 87 10.25 -9.74 -16.66
CA ALA A 87 8.89 -10.26 -16.58
C ALA A 87 7.96 -9.67 -17.65
N VAL A 88 8.07 -8.37 -17.95
CA VAL A 88 7.28 -7.72 -19.01
C VAL A 88 7.59 -8.29 -20.40
N ASN A 89 8.82 -8.77 -20.63
CA ASN A 89 9.22 -9.39 -21.88
C ASN A 89 8.91 -10.89 -21.96
N ILE A 90 8.49 -11.52 -20.86
CA ILE A 90 8.02 -12.90 -20.89
C ILE A 90 6.59 -12.87 -21.44
N GLN A 91 6.45 -13.16 -22.74
CA GLN A 91 5.13 -13.39 -23.31
C GLN A 91 4.57 -14.69 -22.71
N PHE A 92 3.47 -14.56 -21.95
CA PHE A 92 2.59 -15.69 -21.67
C PHE A 92 1.91 -16.06 -22.97
N ASP A 93 2.54 -16.93 -23.74
CA ASP A 93 1.90 -17.58 -24.87
C ASP A 93 0.69 -18.33 -24.29
N HIS A 94 -0.51 -17.98 -24.76
CA HIS A 94 -1.85 -18.33 -24.24
C HIS A 94 -2.43 -17.34 -23.21
N ALA A 95 -2.93 -16.22 -23.73
CA ALA A 95 -3.88 -15.38 -23.01
C ALA A 95 -5.16 -16.18 -22.70
N ILE A 96 -5.27 -16.68 -21.47
CA ILE A 96 -6.50 -17.22 -20.87
C ILE A 96 -7.66 -16.20 -20.98
N SER A 97 -7.34 -14.93 -21.23
CA SER A 97 -8.26 -13.85 -21.58
C SER A 97 -9.24 -14.22 -22.71
N GLY A 98 -8.83 -15.00 -23.71
CA GLY A 98 -9.71 -15.43 -24.82
C GLY A 98 -10.78 -16.42 -24.37
N GLN A 99 -10.39 -17.46 -23.61
CA GLN A 99 -11.30 -18.48 -23.12
C GLN A 99 -12.23 -17.96 -22.01
N LEU A 100 -11.75 -17.04 -21.17
CA LEU A 100 -12.58 -16.36 -20.18
C LEU A 100 -13.64 -15.43 -20.84
N ALA A 101 -13.31 -14.81 -21.96
CA ALA A 101 -14.25 -13.96 -22.71
C ALA A 101 -15.36 -14.77 -23.39
N GLU A 102 -15.03 -15.95 -23.94
CA GLU A 102 -16.01 -16.84 -24.57
C GLU A 102 -16.95 -17.51 -23.55
N MET A 103 -16.44 -17.94 -22.39
CA MET A 103 -17.28 -18.51 -21.32
C MET A 103 -18.18 -17.47 -20.63
N SER A 104 -17.81 -16.19 -20.66
CA SER A 104 -18.59 -15.11 -20.05
C SER A 104 -19.79 -14.67 -20.90
N TYR A 105 -19.80 -14.95 -22.21
CA TYR A 105 -20.84 -14.46 -23.11
C TYR A 105 -22.25 -15.06 -22.90
N PRO A 106 -22.40 -16.35 -22.54
CA PRO A 106 -23.73 -16.93 -22.27
C PRO A 106 -24.36 -16.47 -20.95
N GLU A 107 -23.56 -16.18 -19.92
CA GLU A 107 -24.04 -15.78 -18.58
C GLU A 107 -24.03 -14.26 -18.35
N ALA A 108 -23.20 -13.48 -19.06
CA ALA A 108 -23.17 -12.03 -18.97
C ALA A 108 -24.32 -11.41 -19.76
N LYS A 109 -25.53 -11.42 -19.18
CA LYS A 109 -26.66 -10.59 -19.63
C LYS A 109 -26.38 -9.09 -19.38
N GLY A 110 -25.47 -8.54 -20.17
CA GLY A 110 -25.33 -7.13 -20.52
C GLY A 110 -25.06 -6.18 -19.35
N LYS A 111 -23.79 -5.83 -19.15
CA LYS A 111 -23.25 -4.44 -19.06
C LYS A 111 -21.94 -4.30 -18.29
N ASN A 112 -21.45 -5.33 -17.61
CA ASN A 112 -20.16 -5.22 -16.93
C ASN A 112 -19.45 -6.58 -16.74
N VAL A 113 -18.82 -7.06 -17.82
CA VAL A 113 -17.95 -8.26 -17.81
C VAL A 113 -16.86 -8.15 -16.74
N VAL A 114 -16.39 -6.94 -16.44
CA VAL A 114 -15.44 -6.65 -15.36
C VAL A 114 -16.03 -6.96 -13.99
N ASN A 115 -17.30 -6.61 -13.72
CA ASN A 115 -17.92 -6.89 -12.42
C ASN A 115 -18.16 -8.39 -12.20
N VAL A 116 -18.51 -9.15 -13.24
CA VAL A 116 -18.74 -10.60 -13.13
C VAL A 116 -17.43 -11.35 -12.88
N ILE A 117 -16.36 -11.01 -13.60
CA ILE A 117 -15.02 -11.60 -13.39
C ILE A 117 -14.42 -11.18 -12.04
N LEU A 118 -14.66 -9.94 -11.58
CA LEU A 118 -14.24 -9.47 -10.26
C LEU A 118 -15.03 -10.12 -9.12
N VAL A 119 -16.32 -10.39 -9.27
CA VAL A 119 -17.15 -10.96 -8.20
C VAL A 119 -16.93 -12.47 -8.03
N ASP A 120 -16.73 -13.23 -9.11
CA ASP A 120 -16.62 -14.69 -8.99
C ASP A 120 -15.19 -15.21 -8.71
N PHE A 121 -14.13 -14.53 -9.15
CA PHE A 121 -12.74 -14.95 -8.88
C PHE A 121 -12.03 -14.17 -7.76
N ARG A 122 -12.55 -13.03 -7.31
CA ARG A 122 -12.02 -12.28 -6.14
C ARG A 122 -12.86 -12.37 -4.88
N ALA A 123 -13.86 -13.25 -4.80
CA ALA A 123 -14.64 -13.44 -3.57
C ALA A 123 -13.74 -13.83 -2.38
N LEU A 124 -12.72 -14.66 -2.61
CA LEU A 124 -11.73 -15.02 -1.58
C LEU A 124 -10.77 -13.88 -1.24
N ASP A 125 -10.31 -13.10 -2.23
CA ASP A 125 -9.46 -11.93 -2.01
C ASP A 125 -10.20 -10.85 -1.19
N THR A 126 -11.45 -10.55 -1.54
CA THR A 126 -12.29 -9.57 -0.81
C THR A 126 -12.66 -10.06 0.59
N MET A 127 -12.95 -11.35 0.78
CA MET A 127 -13.14 -11.92 2.12
C MET A 127 -11.85 -11.81 2.95
N GLY A 128 -10.70 -12.11 2.33
CA GLY A 128 -9.39 -11.98 2.96
C GLY A 128 -9.06 -10.55 3.38
N GLU A 129 -9.28 -9.57 2.50
CA GLU A 129 -9.10 -8.15 2.78
C GLU A 129 -9.96 -7.70 3.99
N ILE A 130 -11.25 -8.06 4.00
CA ILE A 130 -12.15 -7.71 5.11
C ILE A 130 -11.69 -8.36 6.42
N VAL A 131 -11.24 -9.62 6.39
CA VAL A 131 -10.71 -10.32 7.57
C VAL A 131 -9.46 -9.60 8.10
N VAL A 132 -8.52 -9.23 7.23
CA VAL A 132 -7.30 -8.51 7.62
C VAL A 132 -7.63 -7.16 8.24
N VAL A 133 -8.53 -6.38 7.63
CA VAL A 133 -8.96 -5.07 8.16
C VAL A 133 -9.67 -5.24 9.51
N THR A 134 -10.52 -6.26 9.65
CA THR A 134 -11.24 -6.54 10.91
C THR A 134 -10.27 -6.94 12.02
N VAL A 135 -9.30 -7.82 11.73
CA VAL A 135 -8.28 -8.24 12.70
C VAL A 135 -7.40 -7.05 13.10
N ALA A 136 -7.00 -6.19 12.16
CA ALA A 136 -6.24 -4.98 12.47
C ALA A 136 -7.04 -4.03 13.36
N ALA A 137 -8.33 -3.81 13.07
CA ALA A 137 -9.21 -2.96 13.88
C ALA A 137 -9.39 -3.49 15.31
N LEU A 138 -9.59 -4.80 15.46
CA LEU A 138 -9.67 -5.47 16.78
C LEU A 138 -8.35 -5.36 17.55
N GLY A 139 -7.21 -5.53 16.87
CA GLY A 139 -5.88 -5.37 17.46
C GLY A 139 -5.66 -3.95 17.99
N ILE A 140 -6.03 -2.93 17.19
CA ILE A 140 -5.96 -1.52 17.60
C ILE A 140 -6.87 -1.27 18.81
N ALA A 141 -8.11 -1.77 18.79
CA ALA A 141 -9.05 -1.62 19.91
C ALA A 141 -8.52 -2.26 21.20
N ALA A 142 -7.91 -3.46 21.11
CA ALA A 142 -7.30 -4.15 22.25
C ALA A 142 -6.09 -3.37 22.81
N LEU A 143 -5.23 -2.84 21.94
CA LEU A 143 -4.06 -2.03 22.33
C LEU A 143 -4.48 -0.73 22.99
N VAL A 144 -5.49 -0.03 22.46
CA VAL A 144 -6.01 1.21 23.05
C VAL A 144 -6.62 0.94 24.42
N LYS A 145 -7.45 -0.11 24.55
CA LYS A 145 -8.07 -0.48 25.83
C LYS A 145 -7.03 -0.86 26.89
N THR A 146 -5.98 -1.58 26.51
CA THR A 146 -4.93 -2.02 27.44
C THR A 146 -3.95 -0.89 27.78
N GLY A 147 -3.56 -0.09 26.78
CA GLY A 147 -2.66 1.05 26.94
C GLY A 147 -3.26 2.17 27.82
N ILE A 148 -4.57 2.38 27.78
CA ILE A 148 -5.27 3.31 28.67
C ILE A 148 -5.30 2.77 30.12
N LYS A 149 -5.39 1.45 30.32
CA LYS A 149 -5.44 0.83 31.66
C LYS A 149 -4.10 0.88 32.41
N GLY A 150 -2.97 0.99 31.69
CA GLY A 150 -1.62 1.04 32.26
C GLY A 150 -1.23 2.34 32.97
N LYS A 151 -2.01 3.43 32.81
CA LYS A 151 -1.76 4.72 33.49
C LYS A 151 -2.43 4.87 34.87
N GLY A 152 -3.23 3.89 35.30
CA GLY A 152 -4.03 3.98 36.54
C GLY A 152 -3.53 3.18 37.75
N LYS A 153 -2.36 2.53 37.70
CA LYS A 153 -1.83 1.69 38.81
C LYS A 153 -0.36 1.97 39.14
N ARG A 154 0.01 3.24 39.28
CA ARG A 154 1.24 3.67 39.97
C ARG A 154 0.89 4.81 40.91
N SER A 155 0.28 4.46 42.04
CA SER A 155 0.27 5.24 43.27
C SER A 155 0.65 4.32 44.42
#